data_AF-A0A7R8WXM8-F1
#
_entry.id   AF-A0A7R8WXM8-F1
#
_cell.length_a   1.000
_cell.length_b   1.000
_cell.length_c   1.000
_cell.angle_alpha   90.00
_cell.angle_beta   90.00
_cell.angle_gamma   90.00
#
_symmetry.space_group_name_H-M   'P 1'
#
loop_
_entity.id
_entity.type
_entity.pdbx_description
1 polymer ?
#
loop_
_entity_poly.entity_id
_entity_poly.type
_entity_poly.pdbx_seq_one_letter_code
_entity_poly.pdbx_strand_id
1 'polypeptide(L)'
;MSGNGRADEFWRSTALKDMSADQWERLCDGCGRCCLHKLEDEDSGALLFTRVACKELDLEAARCRHYDTRQQRVPDCLVLSPAMDEKIYQWLPDTCAYRLLWQGATLPLWHPLRHGGDRRPLIRAGISVVGLAISEDDVCEDELEDFAIELTDPFDPRGEEEPLMSPGTLFIVSAPSGAGKTSLVNALISELDQVAVSVSYTTRAKRPGESHGDDYFFVEVAAFEQRKMQGDFLEHAQVFDNFYGTSRSAIEQQLNTGFDVILEIDWQGAQQVRQTMPDTCSIFILPPSQAVLEQRLNDRGQDSQETISRRMRDARQEMSHYAEYDFVVINDDFKRALIELKSIFVADRLQTRRQERRFSSLIPDLIRD
;
A
#
# COMPACT_ATOMS: atom_id res chain seq x y z
N MET A 1 23.02 -30.23 16.27
CA MET A 1 22.86 -28.95 17.00
C MET A 1 23.14 -27.83 16.01
N SER A 2 22.09 -27.26 15.42
CA SER A 2 22.18 -26.04 14.60
C SER A 2 20.85 -25.31 14.72
N GLY A 3 20.72 -24.47 15.76
CA GLY A 3 19.56 -23.60 15.98
C GLY A 3 19.64 -22.42 15.03
N ASN A 4 18.66 -22.30 14.14
CA ASN A 4 18.60 -21.27 13.11
C ASN A 4 17.65 -20.15 13.57
N GLY A 5 18.21 -19.00 13.98
CA GLY A 5 17.70 -17.68 13.59
C GLY A 5 16.48 -17.05 14.28
N ARG A 6 16.19 -17.28 15.57
CA ARG A 6 15.48 -16.25 16.36
C ARG A 6 16.50 -15.15 16.71
N ALA A 7 16.69 -14.22 15.79
CA ALA A 7 17.54 -13.06 16.04
C ALA A 7 17.06 -12.31 17.30
N ASP A 8 18.03 -11.95 18.12
CA ASP A 8 17.97 -11.23 19.40
C ASP A 8 16.83 -10.17 19.49
N GLU A 9 15.64 -10.58 19.94
CA GLU A 9 14.50 -9.69 20.23
C GLU A 9 14.71 -8.95 21.57
N PHE A 10 15.86 -8.31 21.74
CA PHE A 10 16.29 -7.73 23.02
C PHE A 10 15.26 -6.75 23.61
N TRP A 11 14.48 -6.07 22.76
CA TRP A 11 13.42 -5.13 23.18
C TRP A 11 12.28 -5.79 23.97
N ARG A 12 12.16 -7.13 23.92
CA ARG A 12 11.18 -7.88 24.72
C ARG A 12 11.74 -8.34 26.07
N SER A 13 13.05 -8.57 26.15
CA SER A 13 13.70 -9.17 27.31
C SER A 13 14.43 -8.17 28.20
N THR A 14 14.75 -6.99 27.66
CA THR A 14 15.55 -5.96 28.33
C THR A 14 14.69 -4.72 28.52
N ALA A 15 14.51 -4.28 29.77
CA ALA A 15 13.79 -3.04 30.04
C ALA A 15 14.54 -1.84 29.46
N LEU A 16 13.79 -0.82 29.03
CA LEU A 16 14.33 0.34 28.31
C LEU A 16 15.50 1.03 29.04
N LYS A 17 15.43 1.12 30.38
CA LYS A 17 16.48 1.70 31.25
C LYS A 17 17.76 0.86 31.36
N ASP A 18 17.67 -0.45 31.07
CA ASP A 18 18.73 -1.43 31.25
C ASP A 18 19.40 -1.78 29.90
N MET A 19 18.99 -1.13 28.80
CA MET A 19 19.54 -1.36 27.48
C MET A 19 20.97 -0.81 27.35
N SER A 20 21.82 -1.53 26.62
CA SER A 20 23.14 -1.02 26.22
C SER A 20 23.00 0.14 25.23
N ALA A 21 24.07 0.92 25.03
CA ALA A 21 24.07 2.00 24.05
C ALA A 21 23.75 1.52 22.62
N ASP A 22 24.24 0.34 22.22
CA ASP A 22 23.92 -0.26 20.92
C ASP A 22 22.44 -0.63 20.81
N GLN A 23 21.90 -1.29 21.84
CA GLN A 23 20.49 -1.67 21.89
C GLN A 23 19.59 -0.43 21.84
N TRP A 24 19.95 0.62 22.57
CA TRP A 24 19.24 1.89 22.60
C TRP A 24 19.19 2.57 21.23
N GLU A 25 20.34 2.75 20.56
CA GLU A 25 20.38 3.40 19.24
C GLU A 25 19.62 2.58 18.18
N ARG A 26 19.64 1.26 18.28
CA ARG A 26 18.93 0.35 17.38
C ARG A 26 17.41 0.39 17.52
N LEU A 27 16.87 0.92 18.62
CA LEU A 27 15.43 1.11 18.78
C LEU A 27 14.86 2.15 17.84
N CYS A 28 15.65 3.12 17.39
CA CYS A 28 15.16 4.13 16.46
C CYS A 28 14.65 3.47 15.17
N ASP A 29 13.36 3.63 14.91
CA ASP A 29 12.72 3.16 13.68
C ASP A 29 13.20 3.95 12.44
N GLY A 30 13.79 5.13 12.65
CA GLY A 30 14.19 6.03 11.58
C GLY A 30 12.98 6.60 10.83
N CYS A 31 11.84 6.80 11.50
CA CYS A 31 10.68 7.41 10.86
C CYS A 31 10.91 8.89 10.49
N GLY A 32 11.76 9.59 11.24
CA GLY A 32 12.04 11.03 11.09
C GLY A 32 11.01 11.95 11.76
N ARG A 33 9.93 11.40 12.34
CA ARG A 33 8.84 12.18 12.96
C ARG A 33 9.28 13.01 14.17
N CYS A 34 10.35 12.63 14.87
CA CYS A 34 10.92 13.44 15.95
C CYS A 34 11.49 14.78 15.46
N CYS A 35 11.89 14.86 14.19
CA CYS A 35 12.43 16.07 13.54
C CYS A 35 11.35 17.02 12.99
N LEU A 36 10.07 16.67 13.12
CA LEU A 36 8.97 17.56 12.76
C LEU A 36 8.80 18.67 13.79
N HIS A 37 8.45 19.85 13.33
CA HIS A 37 7.96 20.94 14.18
C HIS A 37 6.64 20.54 14.82
N LYS A 38 6.49 20.93 16.08
CA LYS A 38 5.34 20.59 16.92
C LYS A 38 4.84 21.88 17.54
N LEU A 39 3.53 22.01 17.57
CA LEU A 39 2.84 23.12 18.23
C LEU A 39 2.23 22.58 19.51
N GLU A 40 2.41 23.29 20.60
CA GLU A 40 1.80 22.98 21.90
C GLU A 40 0.66 23.95 22.14
N ASP A 41 -0.53 23.42 22.39
CA ASP A 41 -1.68 24.24 22.77
C ASP A 41 -1.46 24.81 24.18
N GLU A 42 -1.54 26.13 24.33
CA GLU A 42 -1.19 26.83 25.58
C GLU A 42 -2.12 26.48 26.75
N ASP A 43 -3.37 26.10 26.47
CA ASP A 43 -4.39 25.82 27.47
C ASP A 43 -4.40 24.34 27.91
N SER A 44 -4.27 23.42 26.96
CA SER A 44 -4.39 21.97 27.17
C SER A 44 -3.05 21.24 27.24
N GLY A 45 -1.96 21.85 26.77
CA GLY A 45 -0.67 21.19 26.59
C GLY A 45 -0.68 20.10 25.51
N ALA A 46 -1.72 20.06 24.67
CA ALA A 46 -1.82 19.09 23.58
C ALA A 46 -0.80 19.41 22.49
N LEU A 47 -0.10 18.38 22.02
CA LEU A 47 0.89 18.53 20.95
C LEU A 47 0.29 18.18 19.60
N LEU A 48 0.40 19.11 18.66
CA LEU A 48 0.09 18.94 17.25
C LEU A 48 1.40 18.80 16.47
N PHE A 49 1.47 17.81 15.58
CA PHE A 49 2.59 17.66 14.67
C PHE A 49 2.32 18.44 13.39
N THR A 50 3.36 18.95 12.76
CA THR A 50 3.28 19.56 11.43
C THR A 50 4.04 18.72 10.41
N ARG A 51 3.81 18.94 9.11
CA ARG A 51 4.64 18.38 8.03
C ARG A 51 5.99 19.07 7.92
N VAL A 52 6.22 20.15 8.66
CA VAL A 52 7.44 20.95 8.56
C VAL A 52 8.54 20.27 9.35
N ALA A 53 9.65 19.96 8.71
CA ALA A 53 10.78 19.28 9.30
C ALA A 53 11.96 20.22 9.48
N CYS A 54 12.74 19.97 10.53
CA CYS A 54 14.05 20.56 10.77
C CYS A 54 14.91 20.60 9.48
N LYS A 55 15.59 21.72 9.22
CA LYS A 55 16.42 21.94 8.01
C LYS A 55 17.55 20.94 7.83
N GLU A 56 18.01 20.33 8.93
CA GLU A 56 19.09 19.35 8.91
C GLU A 56 18.60 17.92 8.61
N LEU A 57 17.28 17.72 8.44
CA LEU A 57 16.70 16.45 8.05
C LEU A 57 16.80 16.22 6.54
N ASP A 58 17.36 15.08 6.14
CA ASP A 58 17.23 14.58 4.78
C ASP A 58 15.82 14.00 4.60
N LEU A 59 14.99 14.68 3.80
CA LEU A 59 13.59 14.32 3.56
C LEU A 59 13.43 13.04 2.73
N GLU A 60 14.43 12.64 1.94
CA GLU A 60 14.40 11.41 1.16
C GLU A 60 14.80 10.20 2.03
N ALA A 61 15.79 10.40 2.90
CA ALA A 61 16.28 9.33 3.77
C ALA A 61 15.53 9.23 5.11
N ALA A 62 14.82 10.29 5.52
CA ALA A 62 14.32 10.53 6.89
C ALA A 62 15.42 10.34 7.94
N ARG A 63 16.59 10.92 7.69
CA ARG A 63 17.74 10.90 8.60
C ARG A 63 18.36 12.29 8.72
N CYS A 64 18.83 12.64 9.91
CA CYS A 64 19.60 13.87 10.09
C CYS A 64 20.93 13.78 9.33
N ARG A 65 21.24 14.79 8.51
CA ARG A 65 22.49 14.90 7.76
C ARG A 65 23.71 15.07 8.66
N HIS A 66 23.50 15.59 9.87
CA HIS A 66 24.54 15.95 10.82
C HIS A 66 24.25 15.39 12.22
N TYR A 67 23.81 14.13 12.32
CA TYR A 67 23.37 13.53 13.58
C TYR A 67 24.37 13.74 14.75
N ASP A 68 25.66 13.49 14.53
CA ASP A 68 26.68 13.60 15.60
C ASP A 68 26.92 15.04 16.10
N THR A 69 26.59 16.05 15.28
CA THR A 69 26.79 17.47 15.60
C THR A 69 25.47 18.24 15.69
N ARG A 70 24.33 17.52 15.73
CA ARG A 70 22.99 18.10 15.60
C ARG A 70 22.68 19.20 16.61
N GLN A 71 23.09 19.03 17.87
CA GLN A 71 22.87 20.05 18.92
C GLN A 71 23.67 21.34 18.70
N GLN A 72 24.80 21.28 17.97
CA GLN A 72 25.58 22.48 17.64
C GLN A 72 24.89 23.30 16.54
N ARG A 73 24.08 22.64 15.71
CA ARG A 73 23.39 23.23 14.55
C ARG A 73 21.96 23.64 14.86
N VAL A 74 21.29 22.82 15.66
CA VAL A 74 19.90 22.98 16.10
C VAL A 74 19.91 22.79 17.61
N PRO A 75 20.08 23.88 18.40
CA PRO A 75 20.18 23.81 19.85
C PRO A 75 19.00 23.10 20.52
N ASP A 76 17.80 23.23 19.94
CA ASP A 76 16.57 22.63 20.46
C ASP A 76 16.34 21.18 19.98
N CYS A 77 17.34 20.56 19.33
CA CYS A 77 17.22 19.20 18.85
C CYS A 77 17.02 18.20 20.01
N LEU A 78 15.97 17.38 19.89
CA LEU A 78 15.58 16.40 20.88
C LEU A 78 16.71 15.39 21.20
N VAL A 79 16.95 15.18 22.49
CA VAL A 79 17.99 14.26 23.00
C VAL A 79 17.34 13.12 23.74
N LEU A 80 17.38 11.93 23.14
CA LEU A 80 16.81 10.74 23.73
C LEU A 80 17.88 9.98 24.51
N SER A 81 17.67 9.82 25.81
CA SER A 81 18.48 8.95 26.66
C SER A 81 17.61 8.10 27.59
N PRO A 82 18.11 6.94 28.08
CA PRO A 82 17.38 6.12 29.04
C PRO A 82 17.02 6.84 30.35
N ALA A 83 17.71 7.94 30.66
CA ALA A 83 17.52 8.76 31.86
C ALA A 83 16.70 10.04 31.62
N MET A 84 16.01 10.15 30.49
CA MET A 84 15.22 11.34 30.14
C MET A 84 13.96 11.49 31.01
N ASP A 85 13.52 12.74 31.21
CA ASP A 85 12.28 13.08 31.91
C ASP A 85 11.07 12.45 31.20
N GLU A 86 10.09 11.96 31.98
CA GLU A 86 8.87 11.34 31.46
C GLU A 86 8.13 12.26 30.47
N LYS A 87 8.20 13.58 30.68
CA LYS A 87 7.61 14.58 29.78
C LYS A 87 8.20 14.52 28.38
N ILE A 88 9.48 14.19 28.22
CA ILE A 88 10.12 14.11 26.90
C ILE A 88 9.49 13.02 26.03
N TYR A 89 9.00 11.93 26.63
CA TYR A 89 8.27 10.90 25.87
C TYR A 89 6.93 11.41 25.31
N GLN A 90 6.32 12.43 25.92
CA GLN A 90 5.07 13.03 25.42
C GLN A 90 5.30 13.82 24.12
N TRP A 91 6.51 14.37 23.94
CA TRP A 91 6.97 15.07 22.73
C TRP A 91 7.30 14.13 21.57
N LEU A 92 7.38 12.82 21.81
CA LEU A 92 7.57 11.83 20.77
C LEU A 92 6.23 11.42 20.16
N PRO A 93 6.16 11.07 18.87
CA PRO A 93 4.99 10.46 18.29
C PRO A 93 4.56 9.26 19.14
N ASP A 94 3.26 9.06 19.23
CA ASP A 94 2.65 7.91 19.88
C ASP A 94 3.21 6.58 19.31
N THR A 95 3.53 6.54 18.01
CA THR A 95 4.14 5.39 17.32
C THR A 95 5.63 5.16 17.59
N CYS A 96 6.29 6.08 18.31
CA CYS A 96 7.74 6.03 18.48
C CYS A 96 8.16 4.85 19.34
N ALA A 97 9.13 4.05 18.87
CA ALA A 97 9.65 2.89 19.59
C ALA A 97 10.05 3.19 21.04
N TYR A 98 10.73 4.32 21.29
CA TYR A 98 11.13 4.72 22.65
C TYR A 98 9.93 4.99 23.55
N ARG A 99 8.91 5.70 23.04
CA ARG A 99 7.68 6.00 23.78
C ARG A 99 6.87 4.74 24.06
N LEU A 100 6.72 3.87 23.06
CA LEU A 100 5.99 2.61 23.18
C LEU A 100 6.61 1.70 24.26
N LEU A 101 7.92 1.48 24.20
CA LEU A 101 8.60 0.64 25.18
C LEU A 101 8.59 1.25 26.58
N TRP A 102 8.67 2.58 26.70
CA TRP A 102 8.52 3.27 27.99
C TRP A 102 7.13 3.08 28.59
N GLN A 103 6.08 3.10 27.77
CA GLN A 103 4.70 2.81 28.17
C GLN A 103 4.43 1.30 28.44
N GLY A 104 5.42 0.44 28.27
CA GLY A 104 5.28 -1.01 28.44
C GLY A 104 4.64 -1.73 27.24
N ALA A 105 4.44 -1.05 26.11
CA ALA A 105 4.00 -1.66 24.86
C ALA A 105 5.16 -2.41 24.18
N THR A 106 4.87 -3.07 23.05
CA THR A 106 5.89 -3.74 22.23
C THR A 106 6.12 -3.00 20.91
N LEU A 107 7.17 -3.37 20.18
CA LEU A 107 7.46 -2.77 18.88
C LEU A 107 6.37 -3.14 17.84
N PRO A 108 5.86 -2.18 17.06
CA PRO A 108 4.83 -2.41 16.05
C PRO A 108 5.26 -3.39 14.97
N LEU A 109 4.29 -4.00 14.26
CA LEU A 109 4.59 -5.03 13.27
C LEU A 109 5.52 -4.56 12.16
N TRP A 110 5.42 -3.28 11.77
CA TRP A 110 6.21 -2.62 10.73
C TRP A 110 7.62 -2.21 11.18
N HIS A 111 7.96 -2.33 12.47
CA HIS A 111 9.22 -1.81 13.00
C HIS A 111 10.45 -2.52 12.39
N PRO A 112 11.51 -1.80 11.96
CA PRO A 112 12.65 -2.40 11.25
C PRO A 112 13.35 -3.55 11.99
N LEU A 113 13.43 -3.49 13.32
CA LEU A 113 14.00 -4.60 14.12
C LEU A 113 13.28 -5.94 13.95
N ARG A 114 11.99 -5.93 13.56
CA ARG A 114 11.21 -7.14 13.26
C ARG A 114 11.46 -7.67 11.84
N HIS A 115 12.16 -6.90 11.02
CA HIS A 115 12.42 -7.16 9.60
C HIS A 115 13.92 -7.11 9.26
N GLY A 116 14.79 -7.44 10.22
CA GLY A 116 16.24 -7.48 9.99
C GLY A 116 16.87 -6.12 9.65
N GLY A 117 16.24 -5.02 10.06
CA GLY A 117 16.66 -3.65 9.77
C GLY A 117 16.05 -3.04 8.51
N ASP A 118 15.20 -3.78 7.79
CA ASP A 118 14.50 -3.27 6.60
C ASP A 118 13.47 -2.20 6.99
N ARG A 119 13.60 -1.00 6.40
CA ARG A 119 12.70 0.14 6.61
C ARG A 119 11.52 0.19 5.64
N ARG A 120 11.47 -0.68 4.63
CA ARG A 120 10.35 -0.70 3.67
C ARG A 120 8.99 -0.89 4.34
N PRO A 121 8.81 -1.78 5.35
CA PRO A 121 7.53 -1.92 6.05
C PRO A 121 7.08 -0.63 6.76
N LEU A 122 8.00 0.06 7.45
CA LEU A 122 7.77 1.37 8.08
C LEU A 122 7.30 2.42 7.07
N ILE A 123 7.99 2.53 5.93
CA ILE A 123 7.66 3.51 4.88
C ILE A 123 6.29 3.18 4.26
N ARG A 124 6.03 1.90 3.96
CA ARG A 124 4.75 1.44 3.41
C ARG A 124 3.57 1.65 4.37
N ALA A 125 3.82 1.56 5.68
CA ALA A 125 2.81 1.81 6.70
C ALA A 125 2.51 3.31 6.91
N GLY A 126 3.14 4.23 6.14
CA GLY A 126 2.92 5.67 6.28
C GLY A 126 3.53 6.27 7.54
N ILE A 127 4.40 5.54 8.23
CA ILE A 127 4.99 5.99 9.49
C ILE A 127 6.17 6.93 9.24
N SER A 128 6.90 6.76 8.14
CA SER A 128 8.02 7.64 7.83
C SER A 128 7.57 9.00 7.30
N VAL A 129 8.35 10.04 7.57
CA VAL A 129 8.15 11.39 7.02
C VAL A 129 8.54 11.51 5.55
N VAL A 130 9.15 10.47 4.96
CA VAL A 130 9.50 10.45 3.52
C VAL A 130 8.25 10.61 2.67
N GLY A 131 8.25 11.59 1.76
CA GLY A 131 7.11 11.92 0.92
C GLY A 131 5.98 12.69 1.62
N LEU A 132 6.10 12.90 2.95
CA LEU A 132 5.18 13.69 3.74
C LEU A 132 5.78 15.05 4.10
N ALA A 133 6.99 15.07 4.64
CA ALA A 133 7.56 16.29 5.20
C ALA A 133 8.09 17.28 4.15
N ILE A 134 8.08 18.56 4.54
CA ILE A 134 8.67 19.69 3.81
C ILE A 134 9.74 20.35 4.70
N SER A 135 10.69 21.06 4.11
CA SER A 135 11.76 21.71 4.88
C SER A 135 11.25 22.96 5.58
N GLU A 136 11.72 23.23 6.80
CA GLU A 136 11.46 24.51 7.49
C GLU A 136 12.00 25.72 6.73
N ASP A 137 13.04 25.55 5.91
CA ASP A 137 13.58 26.64 5.06
C ASP A 137 12.56 27.16 4.03
N ASP A 138 11.53 26.35 3.72
CA ASP A 138 10.49 26.66 2.73
C ASP A 138 9.18 27.17 3.37
N VAL A 139 9.13 27.32 4.71
CA VAL A 139 7.90 27.66 5.45
C VAL A 139 8.15 28.84 6.39
N CYS A 140 7.22 29.78 6.44
CA CYS A 140 7.27 30.85 7.44
C CYS A 140 6.89 30.29 8.82
N GLU A 141 7.64 30.66 9.87
CA GLU A 141 7.41 30.19 11.24
C GLU A 141 5.99 30.53 11.75
N ASP A 142 5.45 31.68 11.34
CA ASP A 142 4.09 32.11 11.68
C ASP A 142 2.99 31.33 10.94
N GLU A 143 3.34 30.49 9.96
CA GLU A 143 2.42 29.69 9.14
C GLU A 143 2.43 28.20 9.51
N LEU A 144 3.17 27.78 10.54
CA LEU A 144 3.32 26.36 10.91
C LEU A 144 1.98 25.64 11.15
N GLU A 145 0.97 26.36 11.67
CA GLU A 145 -0.38 25.85 11.93
C GLU A 145 -1.06 25.32 10.66
N ASP A 146 -0.83 25.95 9.51
CA ASP A 146 -1.41 25.55 8.22
C ASP A 146 -0.89 24.19 7.72
N PHE A 147 0.23 23.73 8.31
CA PHE A 147 0.87 22.46 7.98
C PHE A 147 0.65 21.38 9.04
N ALA A 148 -0.28 21.60 9.99
CA ALA A 148 -0.65 20.62 11.00
C ALA A 148 -1.13 19.29 10.35
N ILE A 149 -0.70 18.18 10.93
CA ILE A 149 -1.05 16.82 10.52
C ILE A 149 -1.33 15.93 11.71
N GLU A 150 -2.22 14.98 11.46
CA GLU A 150 -2.45 13.86 12.35
C GLU A 150 -1.49 12.71 11.98
N LEU A 151 -0.66 12.30 12.93
CA LEU A 151 0.23 11.16 12.79
C LEU A 151 -0.49 9.89 13.22
N THR A 152 -1.23 9.25 12.32
CA THR A 152 -1.90 7.98 12.63
C THR A 152 -0.92 6.79 12.50
N ASP A 153 -0.96 5.83 13.43
CA ASP A 153 -0.51 4.46 13.19
C ASP A 153 -1.71 3.63 12.71
N PRO A 154 -1.74 3.15 11.46
CA PRO A 154 -2.79 2.22 11.03
C PRO A 154 -2.74 0.87 11.77
N PHE A 155 -1.79 0.66 12.69
CA PHE A 155 -1.62 -0.56 13.46
C PHE A 155 -1.32 -0.30 14.96
N ASP A 156 -1.78 0.83 15.55
CA ASP A 156 -1.49 1.17 16.96
C ASP A 156 -1.85 0.01 17.91
N PRO A 157 -0.86 -0.60 18.60
CA PRO A 157 -1.13 -1.68 19.54
C PRO A 157 -1.77 -1.22 20.87
N ARG A 158 -1.97 0.08 21.10
CA ARG A 158 -2.57 0.66 22.33
C ARG A 158 -4.01 1.13 22.13
N GLY A 159 -4.52 1.15 20.90
CA GLY A 159 -5.93 1.40 20.66
C GLY A 159 -6.74 0.19 21.12
N GLU A 160 -7.70 0.39 22.03
CA GLU A 160 -8.84 -0.54 22.17
C GLU A 160 -9.77 -0.51 20.93
N GLU A 161 -9.40 0.23 19.89
CA GLU A 161 -10.09 0.26 18.60
C GLU A 161 -9.16 -0.30 17.52
N GLU A 162 -9.59 -1.41 16.91
CA GLU A 162 -9.03 -1.89 15.64
C GLU A 162 -8.99 -0.72 14.64
N PRO A 163 -7.97 -0.64 13.76
CA PRO A 163 -7.79 0.52 12.90
C PRO A 163 -9.06 0.90 12.16
N LEU A 164 -9.51 2.14 12.37
CA LEU A 164 -10.69 2.78 11.77
C LEU A 164 -10.51 3.07 10.26
N MET A 165 -9.81 2.20 9.53
CA MET A 165 -9.79 2.22 8.08
C MET A 165 -10.47 0.94 7.58
N SER A 166 -11.65 1.10 6.99
CA SER A 166 -12.29 0.00 6.28
C SER A 166 -11.31 -0.54 5.23
N PRO A 167 -11.02 -1.86 5.21
CA PRO A 167 -10.18 -2.44 4.17
C PRO A 167 -10.71 -2.06 2.79
N GLY A 168 -9.79 -1.80 1.87
CA GLY A 168 -10.13 -1.57 0.48
C GLY A 168 -10.74 -2.82 -0.17
N THR A 169 -11.14 -2.65 -1.41
CA THR A 169 -11.84 -3.69 -2.18
C THR A 169 -10.91 -4.33 -3.18
N LEU A 170 -11.04 -5.64 -3.33
CA LEU A 170 -10.43 -6.32 -4.44
C LEU A 170 -11.33 -6.27 -5.67
N PHE A 171 -10.89 -5.55 -6.69
CA PHE A 171 -11.56 -5.46 -7.99
C PHE A 171 -10.88 -6.37 -9.00
N ILE A 172 -11.63 -7.30 -9.58
CA ILE A 172 -11.15 -8.14 -10.67
C ILE A 172 -11.56 -7.46 -11.98
N VAL A 173 -10.60 -7.18 -12.86
CA VAL A 173 -10.89 -6.60 -14.18
C VAL A 173 -10.36 -7.53 -15.27
N SER A 174 -11.29 -8.08 -16.04
CA SER A 174 -11.00 -8.99 -17.15
C SER A 174 -11.60 -8.48 -18.46
N ALA A 175 -10.95 -8.82 -19.56
CA ALA A 175 -11.38 -8.39 -20.88
C ALA A 175 -10.70 -9.25 -21.95
N PRO A 176 -11.31 -9.46 -23.12
CA PRO A 176 -10.62 -10.08 -24.24
C PRO A 176 -9.48 -9.19 -24.72
N SER A 177 -8.43 -9.82 -25.24
CA SER A 177 -7.33 -9.10 -25.88
C SER A 177 -7.83 -8.12 -26.94
N GLY A 178 -7.49 -6.83 -26.81
CA GLY A 178 -7.94 -5.76 -27.71
C GLY A 178 -9.17 -4.98 -27.25
N ALA A 179 -9.81 -5.33 -26.13
CA ALA A 179 -10.93 -4.57 -25.57
C ALA A 179 -10.54 -3.25 -24.88
N GLY A 180 -9.25 -2.96 -24.71
CA GLY A 180 -8.77 -1.70 -24.12
C GLY A 180 -8.67 -1.68 -22.59
N LYS A 181 -8.60 -2.85 -21.94
CA LYS A 181 -8.50 -3.03 -20.48
C LYS A 181 -7.44 -2.13 -19.83
N THR A 182 -6.18 -2.33 -20.18
CA THR A 182 -5.04 -1.61 -19.57
C THR A 182 -5.16 -0.10 -19.74
N SER A 183 -5.68 0.38 -20.88
CA SER A 183 -5.89 1.81 -21.10
C SER A 183 -6.98 2.39 -20.18
N LEU A 184 -8.09 1.65 -19.98
CA LEU A 184 -9.15 2.07 -19.06
C LEU A 184 -8.68 2.04 -17.60
N VAL A 185 -7.96 0.99 -17.20
CA VAL A 185 -7.40 0.85 -15.84
C VAL A 185 -6.40 1.97 -15.56
N ASN A 186 -5.48 2.26 -16.49
CA ASN A 186 -4.50 3.34 -16.33
C ASN A 186 -5.16 4.73 -16.24
N ALA A 187 -6.22 4.98 -17.02
CA ALA A 187 -6.98 6.22 -16.91
C ALA A 187 -7.74 6.31 -15.58
N LEU A 188 -8.33 5.20 -15.12
CA LEU A 188 -9.04 5.13 -13.85
C LEU A 188 -8.13 5.45 -12.66
N ILE A 189 -6.94 4.85 -12.58
CA ILE A 189 -6.00 5.10 -11.47
C ILE A 189 -5.47 6.54 -11.47
N SER A 190 -5.52 7.24 -12.61
CA SER A 190 -5.15 8.66 -12.68
C SER A 190 -6.26 9.61 -12.22
N GLU A 191 -7.50 9.10 -12.12
CA GLU A 191 -8.69 9.88 -11.75
C GLU A 191 -9.26 9.53 -10.36
N LEU A 192 -8.86 8.40 -9.79
CA LEU A 192 -9.32 7.94 -8.48
C LEU A 192 -8.15 7.80 -7.52
N ASP A 193 -8.26 8.47 -6.37
CA ASP A 193 -7.36 8.27 -5.26
C ASP A 193 -7.57 6.90 -4.61
N GLN A 194 -6.51 6.40 -3.96
CA GLN A 194 -6.51 5.16 -3.19
C GLN A 194 -6.91 3.93 -4.02
N VAL A 195 -6.49 3.89 -5.29
CA VAL A 195 -6.60 2.71 -6.17
C VAL A 195 -5.21 2.30 -6.65
N ALA A 196 -4.88 1.01 -6.55
CA ALA A 196 -3.61 0.46 -7.03
C ALA A 196 -3.86 -0.75 -7.94
N VAL A 197 -2.96 -0.98 -8.89
CA VAL A 197 -2.95 -2.21 -9.69
C VAL A 197 -2.01 -3.22 -9.04
N SER A 198 -2.46 -4.47 -8.94
CA SER A 198 -1.60 -5.55 -8.46
C SER A 198 -0.53 -5.92 -9.48
N VAL A 199 0.71 -6.00 -9.02
CA VAL A 199 1.85 -6.45 -9.83
C VAL A 199 2.01 -7.95 -9.68
N SER A 200 1.70 -8.70 -10.74
CA SER A 200 1.77 -10.18 -10.73
C SER A 200 3.22 -10.69 -10.85
N TYR A 201 3.43 -11.93 -10.42
CA TYR A 201 4.63 -12.70 -10.72
C TYR A 201 4.52 -13.35 -12.09
N THR A 202 5.63 -13.47 -12.82
CA THR A 202 5.68 -14.22 -14.07
C THR A 202 7.01 -14.94 -14.27
N THR A 203 6.96 -16.09 -14.94
CA THR A 203 8.15 -16.81 -15.42
C THR A 203 8.61 -16.40 -16.81
N ARG A 204 7.87 -15.49 -17.46
CA ARG A 204 8.24 -14.95 -18.76
C ARG A 204 9.50 -14.11 -18.63
N ALA A 205 10.37 -14.16 -19.64
CA ALA A 205 11.47 -13.22 -19.75
C ALA A 205 10.96 -11.77 -19.87
N LYS A 206 11.63 -10.87 -19.14
CA LYS A 206 11.41 -9.42 -19.19
C LYS A 206 11.63 -8.89 -20.61
N ARG A 207 10.68 -8.11 -21.13
CA ARG A 207 10.80 -7.41 -22.43
C ARG A 207 11.57 -6.09 -22.30
N PRO A 208 12.14 -5.57 -23.39
CA PRO A 208 12.74 -4.23 -23.40
C PRO A 208 11.70 -3.18 -22.98
N GLY A 209 12.05 -2.36 -21.98
CA GLY A 209 11.17 -1.30 -21.46
C GLY A 209 10.33 -1.67 -20.24
N GLU A 210 10.20 -2.96 -19.90
CA GLU A 210 9.56 -3.38 -18.63
C GLU A 210 10.52 -3.12 -17.44
N SER A 211 10.00 -3.16 -16.22
CA SER A 211 10.71 -3.01 -14.94
C SER A 211 10.26 -4.07 -13.94
N HIS A 212 11.20 -4.62 -13.17
CA HIS A 212 10.90 -5.65 -12.17
C HIS A 212 10.26 -4.99 -10.94
N GLY A 213 9.07 -5.44 -10.55
CA GLY A 213 8.31 -4.88 -9.43
C GLY A 213 7.36 -3.73 -9.80
N ASP A 214 7.46 -3.22 -11.03
CA ASP A 214 6.52 -2.22 -11.57
C ASP A 214 5.56 -2.89 -12.56
N ASP A 215 6.08 -3.57 -13.60
CA ASP A 215 5.25 -4.29 -14.57
C ASP A 215 4.94 -5.71 -14.09
N TYR A 216 5.98 -6.45 -13.66
CA TYR A 216 5.87 -7.80 -13.13
C TYR A 216 7.02 -8.11 -12.16
N PHE A 217 6.79 -9.05 -11.25
CA PHE A 217 7.87 -9.76 -10.57
C PHE A 217 8.35 -10.92 -11.44
N PHE A 218 9.39 -10.66 -12.24
CA PHE A 218 10.05 -11.67 -13.07
C PHE A 218 10.84 -12.67 -12.21
N VAL A 219 10.44 -13.95 -12.24
CA VAL A 219 11.04 -15.02 -11.43
C VAL A 219 11.30 -16.26 -12.26
N GLU A 220 12.27 -17.09 -11.84
CA GLU A 220 12.50 -18.40 -12.46
C GLU A 220 11.34 -19.37 -12.17
N VAL A 221 11.11 -20.34 -13.07
CA VAL A 221 10.05 -21.36 -12.91
C VAL A 221 10.16 -22.09 -11.57
N ALA A 222 11.36 -22.45 -11.15
CA ALA A 222 11.58 -23.13 -9.86
C ALA A 222 11.14 -22.28 -8.65
N ALA A 223 11.38 -20.96 -8.69
CA ALA A 223 10.96 -20.05 -7.63
C ALA A 223 9.43 -19.83 -7.63
N PHE A 224 8.83 -19.80 -8.82
CA PHE A 224 7.37 -19.72 -8.96
C PHE A 224 6.68 -20.96 -8.37
N GLU A 225 7.14 -22.16 -8.74
CA GLU A 225 6.58 -23.42 -8.23
C GLU A 225 6.75 -23.54 -6.70
N GLN A 226 7.87 -23.08 -6.15
CA GLN A 226 8.06 -23.06 -4.70
C GLN A 226 7.02 -22.19 -3.98
N ARG A 227 6.75 -20.98 -4.50
CA ARG A 227 5.73 -20.07 -3.94
C ARG A 227 4.32 -20.67 -4.05
N LYS A 228 4.03 -21.30 -5.18
CA LYS A 228 2.78 -22.02 -5.41
C LYS A 228 2.60 -23.14 -4.39
N MET A 229 3.62 -23.97 -4.15
CA MET A 229 3.60 -25.02 -3.13
C MET A 229 3.41 -24.49 -1.70
N GLN A 230 3.88 -23.28 -1.42
CA GLN A 230 3.72 -22.62 -0.13
C GLN A 230 2.34 -21.94 0.04
N GLY A 231 1.50 -21.93 -0.99
CA GLY A 231 0.18 -21.29 -0.95
C GLY A 231 0.23 -19.76 -0.95
N ASP A 232 1.32 -19.15 -1.43
CA ASP A 232 1.48 -17.69 -1.48
C ASP A 232 0.58 -17.05 -2.54
N PHE A 233 0.18 -17.79 -3.59
CA PHE A 233 -0.64 -17.23 -4.66
C PHE A 233 -2.14 -17.27 -4.34
N LEU A 234 -2.80 -16.12 -4.49
CA LEU A 234 -4.26 -15.99 -4.48
C LEU A 234 -4.88 -16.65 -5.71
N GLU A 235 -4.25 -16.41 -6.86
CA GLU A 235 -4.54 -17.09 -8.12
C GLU A 235 -3.23 -17.36 -8.86
N HIS A 236 -3.23 -18.41 -9.67
CA HIS A 236 -2.18 -18.61 -10.65
C HIS A 236 -2.74 -19.33 -11.88
N ALA A 237 -2.13 -19.06 -13.03
CA ALA A 237 -2.48 -19.68 -14.29
C ALA A 237 -1.23 -19.91 -15.15
N GLN A 238 -1.31 -20.91 -16.03
CA GLN A 238 -0.33 -21.09 -17.10
C GLN A 238 -0.92 -20.53 -18.38
N VAL A 239 -0.30 -19.47 -18.91
CA VAL A 239 -0.72 -18.85 -20.17
C VAL A 239 0.39 -19.09 -21.20
N PHE A 240 0.10 -19.98 -22.15
CA PHE A 240 1.08 -20.58 -23.06
C PHE A 240 2.19 -21.32 -22.27
N ASP A 241 3.45 -20.95 -22.47
CA ASP A 241 4.60 -21.61 -21.85
C ASP A 241 5.06 -20.94 -20.54
N ASN A 242 4.35 -19.90 -20.08
CA ASN A 242 4.74 -19.12 -18.90
C ASN A 242 3.67 -19.17 -17.82
N PHE A 243 4.12 -19.15 -16.57
CA PHE A 243 3.24 -19.04 -15.40
C PHE A 243 3.07 -17.59 -15.00
N TYR A 244 1.88 -17.28 -14.50
CA TYR A 244 1.49 -16.01 -13.92
C TYR A 244 0.79 -16.28 -12.59
N GLY A 245 1.00 -15.43 -11.60
CA GLY A 245 0.32 -15.57 -10.33
C GLY A 245 0.37 -14.31 -9.48
N THR A 246 -0.68 -14.10 -8.70
CA THR A 246 -0.84 -12.92 -7.86
C THR A 246 -0.65 -13.30 -6.39
N SER A 247 0.29 -12.67 -5.69
CA SER A 247 0.57 -12.98 -4.28
C SER A 247 -0.56 -12.52 -3.38
N ARG A 248 -1.13 -13.46 -2.61
CA ARG A 248 -2.15 -13.21 -1.60
C ARG A 248 -1.68 -12.20 -0.57
N SER A 249 -0.48 -12.42 -0.03
CA SER A 249 0.06 -11.58 1.04
C SER A 249 0.25 -10.13 0.58
N ALA A 250 0.67 -9.91 -0.67
CA ALA A 250 0.80 -8.57 -1.24
C ALA A 250 -0.57 -7.87 -1.42
N ILE A 251 -1.58 -8.61 -1.87
CA ILE A 251 -2.96 -8.09 -2.02
C ILE A 251 -3.55 -7.72 -0.66
N GLU A 252 -3.54 -8.65 0.29
CA GLU A 252 -4.11 -8.44 1.62
C GLU A 252 -3.43 -7.26 2.33
N GLN A 253 -2.12 -7.08 2.15
CA GLN A 253 -1.40 -5.91 2.67
C GLN A 253 -1.93 -4.59 2.11
N GLN A 254 -2.16 -4.50 0.80
CA GLN A 254 -2.67 -3.27 0.17
C GLN A 254 -4.14 -3.00 0.54
N LEU A 255 -4.97 -4.04 0.61
CA LEU A 255 -6.37 -3.89 1.04
C LEU A 255 -6.44 -3.37 2.48
N ASN A 256 -5.59 -3.87 3.37
CA ASN A 256 -5.56 -3.45 4.77
C ASN A 256 -5.09 -2.01 4.98
N THR A 257 -4.42 -1.37 4.00
CA THR A 257 -4.11 0.07 4.05
C THR A 257 -5.25 0.94 3.52
N GLY A 258 -6.41 0.35 3.23
CA GLY A 258 -7.59 1.05 2.69
C GLY A 258 -7.54 1.30 1.18
N PHE A 259 -6.53 0.79 0.46
CA PHE A 259 -6.46 0.89 -1.00
C PHE A 259 -7.37 -0.13 -1.66
N ASP A 260 -8.16 0.33 -2.64
CA ASP A 260 -8.77 -0.60 -3.59
C ASP A 260 -7.68 -1.15 -4.51
N VAL A 261 -7.70 -2.47 -4.74
CA VAL A 261 -6.69 -3.17 -5.52
C VAL A 261 -7.32 -3.79 -6.75
N ILE A 262 -6.77 -3.50 -7.92
CA ILE A 262 -7.19 -4.05 -9.21
C ILE A 262 -6.33 -5.27 -9.56
N LEU A 263 -6.96 -6.42 -9.76
CA LEU A 263 -6.36 -7.58 -10.42
C LEU A 263 -6.72 -7.59 -11.89
N GLU A 264 -5.72 -7.39 -12.76
CA GLU A 264 -5.86 -7.50 -14.21
C GLU A 264 -5.65 -8.93 -14.72
N ILE A 265 -6.50 -9.86 -14.32
CA ILE A 265 -6.37 -11.30 -14.63
C ILE A 265 -7.35 -11.78 -15.73
N ASP A 266 -7.19 -13.02 -16.18
CA ASP A 266 -8.11 -13.69 -17.09
C ASP A 266 -9.31 -14.33 -16.34
N TRP A 267 -10.22 -14.97 -17.08
CA TRP A 267 -11.39 -15.60 -16.48
C TRP A 267 -11.06 -16.80 -15.57
N GLN A 268 -9.96 -17.50 -15.80
CA GLN A 268 -9.54 -18.64 -14.98
C GLN A 268 -9.03 -18.17 -13.62
N GLY A 269 -8.19 -17.12 -13.63
CA GLY A 269 -7.76 -16.45 -12.41
C GLY A 269 -8.96 -15.87 -11.65
N ALA A 270 -9.88 -15.19 -12.36
CA ALA A 270 -11.08 -14.62 -11.74
C ALA A 270 -11.94 -15.67 -11.01
N GLN A 271 -12.12 -16.87 -11.60
CA GLN A 271 -12.82 -17.97 -10.94
C GLN A 271 -12.13 -18.41 -9.64
N GLN A 272 -10.80 -18.52 -9.62
CA GLN A 272 -10.03 -18.87 -8.43
C GLN A 272 -10.16 -17.82 -7.32
N VAL A 273 -10.04 -16.54 -7.69
CA VAL A 273 -10.14 -15.43 -6.72
C VAL A 273 -11.53 -15.39 -6.11
N ARG A 274 -12.61 -15.47 -6.91
CA ARG A 274 -14.00 -15.44 -6.39
C ARG A 274 -14.30 -16.58 -5.42
N GLN A 275 -13.67 -17.74 -5.58
CA GLN A 275 -13.83 -18.86 -4.65
C GLN A 275 -13.14 -18.60 -3.30
N THR A 276 -12.04 -17.86 -3.30
CA THR A 276 -11.21 -17.65 -2.10
C THR A 276 -11.46 -16.30 -1.42
N MET A 277 -12.01 -15.32 -2.13
CA MET A 277 -12.36 -13.98 -1.65
C MET A 277 -13.73 -13.57 -2.22
N PRO A 278 -14.84 -13.99 -1.57
CA PRO A 278 -16.19 -13.76 -2.09
C PRO A 278 -16.64 -12.29 -2.03
N ASP A 279 -16.01 -11.44 -1.22
CA ASP A 279 -16.28 -10.00 -1.15
C ASP A 279 -15.59 -9.19 -2.28
N THR A 280 -15.11 -9.87 -3.33
CA THR A 280 -14.53 -9.23 -4.52
C THR A 280 -15.61 -8.62 -5.40
N CYS A 281 -15.28 -7.53 -6.10
CA CYS A 281 -16.12 -6.96 -7.14
C CYS A 281 -15.50 -7.27 -8.51
N SER A 282 -16.21 -8.01 -9.34
CA SER A 282 -15.69 -8.49 -10.63
C SER A 282 -16.33 -7.76 -11.81
N ILE A 283 -15.49 -7.25 -12.71
CA ILE A 283 -15.86 -6.40 -13.84
C ILE A 283 -15.30 -7.01 -15.13
N PHE A 284 -16.17 -7.21 -16.13
CA PHE A 284 -15.78 -7.65 -17.46
C PHE A 284 -15.92 -6.52 -18.49
N ILE A 285 -14.88 -6.26 -19.28
CA ILE A 285 -14.90 -5.24 -20.33
C ILE A 285 -15.12 -5.90 -21.68
N LEU A 286 -16.17 -5.52 -22.40
CA LEU A 286 -16.45 -6.00 -23.76
C LEU A 286 -16.18 -4.94 -24.83
N PRO A 287 -15.76 -5.34 -26.04
CA PRO A 287 -15.77 -4.46 -27.20
C PRO A 287 -17.22 -4.23 -27.69
N PRO A 288 -17.49 -3.15 -28.45
CA PRO A 288 -18.83 -2.87 -28.98
C PRO A 288 -19.27 -3.87 -30.05
N SER A 289 -18.33 -4.53 -30.72
CA SER A 289 -18.59 -5.56 -31.71
C SER A 289 -17.35 -6.41 -31.98
N GLN A 290 -17.55 -7.59 -32.57
CA GLN A 290 -16.44 -8.44 -33.03
C GLN A 290 -15.61 -7.76 -34.11
N ALA A 291 -16.23 -6.99 -35.01
CA ALA A 291 -15.53 -6.29 -36.09
C ALA A 291 -14.57 -5.22 -35.53
N VAL A 292 -14.99 -4.47 -34.51
CA VAL A 292 -14.13 -3.49 -33.84
C VAL A 292 -12.99 -4.17 -33.09
N LEU A 293 -13.24 -5.31 -32.45
CA LEU A 293 -12.18 -6.08 -31.79
C LEU A 293 -11.12 -6.57 -32.80
N GLU A 294 -11.58 -7.14 -33.91
CA GLU A 294 -10.71 -7.61 -34.99
C GLU A 294 -9.88 -6.46 -35.57
N GLN A 295 -10.49 -5.30 -35.81
CA GLN A 295 -9.80 -4.10 -36.25
C GLN A 295 -8.70 -3.68 -35.25
N ARG A 296 -9.02 -3.61 -33.95
CA ARG A 296 -8.05 -3.25 -32.89
C ARG A 296 -6.90 -4.24 -32.80
N LEU A 297 -7.12 -5.53 -33.07
CA LEU A 297 -6.07 -6.55 -33.13
C LEU A 297 -5.18 -6.40 -34.37
N ASN A 298 -5.76 -6.05 -35.52
CA ASN A 298 -5.02 -5.77 -36.76
C ASN A 298 -4.14 -4.51 -36.62
N ASP A 299 -4.67 -3.43 -36.04
CA ASP A 299 -4.00 -2.12 -35.93
C ASP A 299 -2.73 -2.15 -35.05
N ARG A 300 -2.60 -3.16 -34.17
CA ARG A 300 -1.38 -3.38 -33.37
C ARG A 300 -0.18 -3.88 -34.20
N GLY A 301 -0.38 -4.16 -35.49
CA GLY A 301 0.64 -4.16 -36.53
C GLY A 301 1.86 -5.03 -36.23
N GLN A 302 1.71 -6.36 -36.35
CA GLN A 302 2.81 -7.34 -36.41
C GLN A 302 2.34 -8.80 -36.58
N ASP A 303 1.05 -9.09 -36.41
CA ASP A 303 0.53 -10.46 -36.42
C ASP A 303 0.09 -10.90 -37.82
N SER A 304 0.35 -12.17 -38.18
CA SER A 304 -0.19 -12.78 -39.40
C SER A 304 -1.71 -12.94 -39.32
N GLN A 305 -2.38 -13.06 -40.47
CA GLN A 305 -3.83 -13.35 -40.52
C GLN A 305 -4.21 -14.62 -39.75
N GLU A 306 -3.32 -15.61 -39.70
CA GLU A 306 -3.51 -16.84 -38.93
C GLU A 306 -3.46 -16.59 -37.41
N THR A 307 -2.53 -15.74 -36.95
CA THR A 307 -2.43 -15.32 -35.55
C THR A 307 -3.63 -14.49 -35.12
N ILE A 308 -4.12 -13.59 -35.98
CA ILE A 308 -5.33 -12.79 -35.70
C ILE A 308 -6.55 -13.70 -35.58
N SER A 309 -6.71 -14.66 -36.50
CA SER A 309 -7.79 -15.64 -36.46
C SER A 309 -7.77 -16.47 -35.16
N ARG A 310 -6.57 -16.86 -34.69
CA ARG A 310 -6.41 -17.55 -33.40
C ARG A 310 -6.82 -16.65 -32.23
N ARG A 311 -6.30 -15.42 -32.15
CA ARG A 311 -6.66 -14.46 -31.09
C ARG A 311 -8.15 -14.12 -31.07
N MET A 312 -8.80 -14.05 -32.23
CA MET A 312 -10.25 -13.84 -32.30
C MET A 312 -11.04 -15.04 -31.75
N ARG A 313 -10.55 -16.27 -31.93
CA ARG A 313 -11.16 -17.46 -31.29
C ARG A 313 -10.96 -17.41 -29.77
N ASP A 314 -9.75 -17.15 -29.32
CA ASP A 314 -9.42 -17.08 -27.90
C ASP A 314 -10.24 -15.97 -27.22
N ALA A 315 -10.36 -14.80 -27.84
CA ALA A 315 -11.19 -13.70 -27.37
C ALA A 315 -12.68 -14.05 -27.28
N ARG A 316 -13.23 -14.83 -28.23
CA ARG A 316 -14.63 -15.31 -28.14
C ARG A 316 -14.82 -16.25 -26.95
N GLN A 317 -13.86 -17.12 -26.70
CA GLN A 317 -13.89 -18.01 -25.54
C GLN A 317 -13.84 -17.20 -24.24
N GLU A 318 -12.90 -16.26 -24.11
CA GLU A 318 -12.81 -15.36 -22.95
C GLU A 318 -14.12 -14.58 -22.75
N MET A 319 -14.67 -14.00 -23.81
CA MET A 319 -15.95 -13.29 -23.77
C MET A 319 -17.13 -14.17 -23.35
N SER A 320 -17.12 -15.49 -23.58
CA SER A 320 -18.23 -16.35 -23.14
C SER A 320 -18.37 -16.45 -21.61
N HIS A 321 -17.32 -16.10 -20.87
CA HIS A 321 -17.30 -16.09 -19.40
C HIS A 321 -17.81 -14.78 -18.77
N TYR A 322 -18.27 -13.80 -19.58
CA TYR A 322 -18.73 -12.50 -19.06
C TYR A 322 -19.84 -12.61 -18.01
N ALA A 323 -20.70 -13.62 -18.13
CA ALA A 323 -21.85 -13.83 -17.25
C ALA A 323 -21.46 -14.28 -15.82
N GLU A 324 -20.19 -14.55 -15.58
CA GLU A 324 -19.66 -14.88 -14.25
C GLU A 324 -19.24 -13.65 -13.43
N TYR A 325 -19.34 -12.46 -14.01
CA TYR A 325 -18.89 -11.20 -13.41
C TYR A 325 -20.08 -10.38 -12.90
N ASP A 326 -19.84 -9.57 -11.88
CA ASP A 326 -20.86 -8.71 -11.25
C ASP A 326 -21.28 -7.57 -12.18
N PHE A 327 -20.32 -7.04 -12.96
CA PHE A 327 -20.53 -5.94 -13.88
C PHE A 327 -19.95 -6.20 -15.27
N VAL A 328 -20.58 -5.60 -16.28
CA VAL A 328 -20.11 -5.57 -17.66
C VAL A 328 -20.03 -4.12 -18.13
N VAL A 329 -18.87 -3.72 -18.66
CA VAL A 329 -18.66 -2.39 -19.26
C VAL A 329 -18.40 -2.56 -20.75
N ILE A 330 -19.15 -1.85 -21.60
CA ILE A 330 -18.95 -1.88 -23.05
C ILE A 330 -18.01 -0.73 -23.43
N ASN A 331 -16.82 -1.05 -23.95
CA ASN A 331 -15.84 -0.04 -24.38
C ASN A 331 -16.06 0.38 -25.85
N ASP A 332 -17.22 1.02 -26.10
CA ASP A 332 -17.60 1.61 -27.38
C ASP A 332 -16.99 3.02 -27.56
N ASP A 333 -17.23 3.89 -26.58
CA ASP A 333 -16.65 5.21 -26.39
C ASP A 333 -15.80 5.20 -25.11
N PHE A 334 -14.52 5.55 -25.25
CA PHE A 334 -13.56 5.44 -24.16
C PHE A 334 -13.93 6.29 -22.94
N LYS A 335 -14.43 7.52 -23.15
CA LYS A 335 -14.77 8.42 -22.05
C LYS A 335 -15.99 7.91 -21.29
N ARG A 336 -17.01 7.43 -22.00
CA ARG A 336 -18.18 6.81 -21.37
C ARG A 336 -17.79 5.57 -20.58
N ALA A 337 -17.03 4.66 -21.18
CA ALA A 337 -16.59 3.44 -20.52
C ALA A 337 -15.75 3.72 -19.26
N LEU A 338 -14.92 4.77 -19.27
CA LEU A 338 -14.17 5.22 -18.08
C LEU A 338 -15.11 5.73 -16.97
N ILE A 339 -16.11 6.54 -17.32
CA ILE A 339 -17.12 7.03 -16.35
C ILE A 339 -17.90 5.86 -15.74
N GLU A 340 -18.32 4.90 -16.56
CA GLU A 340 -19.04 3.70 -16.11
C GLU A 340 -18.17 2.85 -15.18
N LEU A 341 -16.91 2.61 -15.56
CA LEU A 341 -15.95 1.87 -14.73
C LEU A 341 -15.73 2.58 -13.39
N LYS A 342 -15.50 3.90 -13.40
CA LYS A 342 -15.34 4.72 -12.20
C LYS A 342 -16.57 4.68 -11.30
N SER A 343 -17.76 4.67 -11.90
CA SER A 343 -19.02 4.62 -11.15
C SER A 343 -19.16 3.33 -10.35
N ILE A 344 -18.64 2.20 -10.84
CA ILE A 344 -18.62 0.93 -10.10
C ILE A 344 -17.78 1.05 -8.83
N PHE A 345 -16.58 1.62 -8.91
CA PHE A 345 -15.69 1.80 -7.75
C PHE A 345 -16.32 2.74 -6.72
N VAL A 346 -16.86 3.87 -7.18
CA VAL A 346 -17.51 4.84 -6.29
C VAL A 346 -18.75 4.24 -5.64
N ALA A 347 -19.59 3.53 -6.39
CA ALA A 347 -20.78 2.88 -5.85
C ALA A 347 -20.44 1.81 -4.82
N ASP A 348 -19.39 1.02 -5.06
CA ASP A 348 -18.93 0.02 -4.09
C ASP A 348 -18.47 0.67 -2.79
N ARG A 349 -17.65 1.75 -2.85
CA ARG A 349 -17.22 2.54 -1.68
C ARG A 349 -18.40 3.09 -0.86
N LEU A 350 -19.50 3.45 -1.53
CA LEU A 350 -20.69 4.04 -0.91
C LEU A 350 -21.67 3.01 -0.31
N GLN A 351 -21.38 1.71 -0.39
CA GLN A 351 -22.20 0.69 0.30
C GLN A 351 -22.28 0.99 1.81
N THR A 352 -23.48 0.88 2.40
CA THR A 352 -23.72 1.17 3.82
C THR A 352 -22.72 0.48 4.74
N ARG A 353 -22.48 -0.83 4.55
CA ARG A 353 -21.51 -1.62 5.35
C ARG A 353 -20.10 -1.03 5.38
N ARG A 354 -19.69 -0.33 4.31
CA ARG A 354 -18.38 0.31 4.21
C ARG A 354 -18.40 1.70 4.79
N GLN A 355 -19.44 2.47 4.51
CA GLN A 355 -19.62 3.81 5.08
C GLN A 355 -19.71 3.74 6.61
N GLU A 356 -20.40 2.75 7.18
CA GLU A 356 -20.43 2.49 8.63
C GLU A 356 -19.05 2.21 9.23
N ARG A 357 -18.19 1.46 8.52
CA ARG A 357 -16.81 1.19 8.96
C ARG A 357 -15.91 2.41 8.80
N ARG A 358 -16.05 3.16 7.70
CA ARG A 358 -15.24 4.34 7.39
C ARG A 358 -15.57 5.53 8.28
N PHE A 359 -16.86 5.68 8.61
CA PHE A 359 -17.40 6.76 9.44
C PHE A 359 -17.94 6.19 10.76
N SER A 360 -17.20 5.26 11.35
CA SER A 360 -17.58 4.51 12.56
C SER A 360 -17.64 5.38 13.81
N SER A 361 -16.97 6.53 13.84
CA SER A 361 -17.11 7.56 14.88
C SER A 361 -18.24 8.55 14.54
N LEU A 362 -18.21 9.10 13.33
CA LEU A 362 -19.14 10.14 12.89
C LEU A 362 -20.61 9.68 12.88
N ILE A 363 -20.91 8.49 12.34
CA ILE A 363 -22.30 8.04 12.20
C ILE A 363 -22.95 7.83 13.58
N PRO A 364 -22.34 7.12 14.55
CA PRO A 364 -22.86 7.02 15.91
C PRO A 364 -23.01 8.37 16.62
N ASP A 365 -22.06 9.30 16.44
CA ASP A 365 -22.15 10.63 17.05
C ASP A 365 -23.32 11.45 16.50
N LEU A 366 -23.62 11.35 15.20
CA LEU A 366 -24.75 12.07 14.59
C LEU A 366 -26.13 11.58 15.05
N ILE A 367 -26.22 10.36 15.58
CA ILE A 367 -27.47 9.75 16.07
C ILE A 367 -27.57 9.76 17.60
N ARG A 368 -26.61 10.40 18.29
CA ARG A 368 -26.60 10.52 19.75
C ARG A 368 -27.53 11.64 20.20
N ASP A 369 -28.37 11.35 21.20
CA ASP A 369 -29.35 12.29 21.79
C ASP A 369 -28.71 13.48 22.50
#